data_AF-A0A920V771-F1
#
_entry.id   AF-A0A920V771-F1
#
_cell.length_a   1.000
_cell.length_b   1.000
_cell.length_c   1.000
_cell.angle_alpha   90.00
_cell.angle_beta   90.00
_cell.angle_gamma   90.00
#
_symmetry.space_group_name_H-M   'P 1'
#
loop_
_entity.id
_entity.type
_entity.pdbx_description
1 polymer ?
#
loop_
_entity_poly.entity_id
_entity_poly.type
_entity_poly.pdbx_seq_one_letter_code
_entity_poly.pdbx_strand_id
1 'polypeptide(L)'
;MTINDLDKKHCVPCEGGVEPLDMAAAKQISQAIDPAWKISDDATYIEREFKFANYDKTISFVNAVAWIAESEDHHPDLVVQYGSCGVKYSTHSIGGLSENDFICAKKIDNMISWGLLITAL
;
A
#
# COMPACT_ATOMS: atom_id res chain seq x y z
N MET A 1 -21.02 7.19 3.13
CA MET A 1 -19.68 7.05 3.73
C MET A 1 -18.68 7.34 2.62
N THR A 2 -17.84 8.34 2.79
CA THR A 2 -16.98 8.86 1.73
C THR A 2 -15.70 8.06 1.62
N ILE A 3 -15.16 7.96 0.41
CA ILE A 3 -13.85 7.37 0.02
C ILE A 3 -12.66 7.88 0.87
N ASN A 4 -12.86 8.93 1.67
CA ASN A 4 -11.85 9.67 2.40
C ASN A 4 -11.44 9.13 3.80
N ASP A 5 -11.96 7.98 4.24
CA ASP A 5 -11.73 7.47 5.61
C ASP A 5 -10.98 6.12 5.65
N LEU A 6 -10.28 5.73 4.58
CA LEU A 6 -9.51 4.47 4.57
C LEU A 6 -8.48 4.38 5.69
N ASP A 7 -7.89 5.51 6.07
CA ASP A 7 -6.92 5.62 7.17
C ASP A 7 -7.52 5.26 8.54
N LYS A 8 -8.84 5.39 8.69
CA LYS A 8 -9.58 5.06 9.92
C LYS A 8 -10.09 3.62 9.94
N LYS A 9 -9.96 2.90 8.84
CA LYS A 9 -10.32 1.50 8.76
C LYS A 9 -9.18 0.62 9.27
N HIS A 10 -9.56 -0.58 9.68
CA HIS A 10 -8.63 -1.68 9.90
C HIS A 10 -8.88 -2.74 8.86
N CYS A 11 -7.81 -3.44 8.46
CA CYS A 11 -7.93 -4.60 7.60
C CYS A 11 -8.84 -5.65 8.25
N VAL A 12 -9.65 -6.29 7.42
CA VAL A 12 -10.54 -7.38 7.83
C VAL A 12 -10.01 -8.66 7.20
N PRO A 13 -9.89 -9.78 7.94
CA PRO A 13 -9.45 -11.04 7.38
C PRO A 13 -10.25 -11.42 6.12
N CYS A 14 -9.56 -11.57 5.00
CA CYS A 14 -10.14 -12.10 3.77
C CYS A 14 -9.98 -13.62 3.79
N GLU A 15 -10.94 -14.33 4.41
CA GLU A 15 -11.04 -15.78 4.27
C GLU A 15 -11.51 -16.10 2.84
N GLY A 16 -10.89 -17.07 2.18
CA GLY A 16 -11.16 -17.39 0.77
C GLY A 16 -12.66 -17.56 0.45
N GLY A 17 -13.05 -17.19 -0.77
CA GLY A 17 -14.47 -17.18 -1.21
C GLY A 17 -15.07 -15.79 -1.35
N VAL A 18 -14.31 -14.74 -1.03
CA VAL A 18 -14.61 -13.36 -1.43
C VAL A 18 -13.97 -13.11 -2.80
N GLU A 19 -14.75 -12.56 -3.73
CA GLU A 19 -14.24 -12.20 -5.05
C GLU A 19 -13.29 -10.99 -4.95
N PRO A 20 -12.15 -10.98 -5.66
CA PRO A 20 -11.27 -9.82 -5.72
C PRO A 20 -11.97 -8.63 -6.38
N LEU A 21 -11.50 -7.43 -6.06
CA LEU A 21 -11.98 -6.20 -6.69
C LEU A 21 -11.72 -6.24 -8.20
N ASP A 22 -12.73 -5.84 -8.98
CA ASP A 22 -12.52 -5.58 -10.39
C ASP A 22 -11.80 -4.24 -10.61
N MET A 23 -11.38 -3.99 -11.84
CA MET A 23 -10.66 -2.77 -12.23
C MET A 23 -11.47 -1.49 -11.94
N ALA A 24 -12.80 -1.52 -12.06
CA ALA A 24 -13.63 -0.34 -11.83
C ALA A 24 -13.69 0.01 -10.33
N ALA A 25 -13.90 -1.00 -9.48
CA ALA A 25 -13.91 -0.85 -8.03
C ALA A 25 -12.52 -0.45 -7.51
N ALA A 26 -11.46 -1.08 -8.00
CA ALA A 26 -10.08 -0.73 -7.65
C ALA A 26 -9.76 0.74 -7.99
N LYS A 27 -10.12 1.21 -9.19
CA LYS A 27 -9.94 2.62 -9.60
C LYS A 27 -10.78 3.61 -8.78
N GLN A 28 -11.95 3.20 -8.33
CA GLN A 28 -12.78 4.04 -7.48
C GLN A 28 -12.13 4.23 -6.10
N ILE A 29 -11.66 3.13 -5.48
CA ILE A 29 -11.03 3.16 -4.16
C ILE A 29 -9.65 3.85 -4.23
N SER A 30 -8.91 3.69 -5.34
CA SER A 30 -7.58 4.31 -5.50
C SER A 30 -7.60 5.84 -5.47
N GLN A 31 -8.76 6.47 -5.64
CA GLN A 31 -8.91 7.93 -5.46
C GLN A 31 -8.65 8.39 -4.01
N ALA A 32 -8.64 7.47 -3.05
CA ALA A 32 -8.35 7.75 -1.65
C ALA A 32 -6.85 7.80 -1.31
N ILE A 33 -5.99 7.21 -2.16
CA ILE A 33 -4.55 7.07 -1.94
C ILE A 33 -3.78 8.00 -2.87
N ASP A 34 -2.47 8.16 -2.61
CA ASP A 34 -1.58 8.98 -3.42
C ASP A 34 -1.55 8.46 -4.88
N PRO A 35 -1.67 9.34 -5.89
CA PRO A 35 -1.70 8.95 -7.31
C PRO A 35 -0.41 8.30 -7.81
N ALA A 36 0.67 8.30 -7.02
CA ALA A 36 1.88 7.55 -7.33
C ALA A 36 1.73 6.03 -7.16
N TRP A 37 0.68 5.56 -6.46
CA TRP A 37 0.30 4.15 -6.46
C TRP A 37 -0.32 3.76 -7.81
N LYS A 38 0.15 2.66 -8.38
CA LYS A 38 -0.33 2.12 -9.66
C LYS A 38 -1.08 0.82 -9.42
N ILE A 39 -2.23 0.67 -10.08
CA ILE A 39 -2.94 -0.60 -10.17
C ILE A 39 -2.37 -1.37 -11.36
N SER A 40 -2.12 -2.67 -11.21
CA SER A 40 -1.70 -3.54 -12.30
C SER A 40 -2.76 -3.63 -13.40
N ASP A 41 -2.36 -3.92 -14.65
CA ASP A 41 -3.28 -3.96 -15.80
C ASP A 41 -4.44 -4.97 -15.61
N ASP A 42 -4.20 -6.04 -14.85
CA ASP A 42 -5.15 -7.10 -14.51
C ASP A 42 -5.87 -6.89 -13.16
N ALA A 43 -5.64 -5.76 -12.49
CA ALA A 43 -6.21 -5.42 -11.17
C ALA A 43 -5.93 -6.46 -10.06
N THR A 44 -4.78 -7.14 -10.12
CA THR A 44 -4.39 -8.13 -9.11
C THR A 44 -3.52 -7.56 -7.99
N TYR A 45 -2.87 -6.41 -8.20
CA TYR A 45 -2.07 -5.74 -7.18
C TYR A 45 -2.00 -4.22 -7.38
N ILE A 46 -1.57 -3.52 -6.32
CA ILE A 46 -1.11 -2.14 -6.39
C ILE A 46 0.37 -2.05 -6.03
N GLU A 47 1.09 -1.11 -6.62
CA GLU A 47 2.50 -0.90 -6.32
C GLU A 47 2.91 0.58 -6.31
N ARG A 48 3.95 0.90 -5.55
CA ARG A 48 4.62 2.19 -5.55
C ARG A 48 6.10 2.02 -5.24
N GLU A 49 6.94 2.77 -5.94
CA GLU A 49 8.36 2.92 -5.60
C GLU A 49 8.58 4.18 -4.77
N PHE A 50 9.23 4.04 -3.62
CA PHE A 50 9.64 5.12 -2.75
C PHE A 50 11.15 5.34 -2.87
N LYS A 51 11.59 6.60 -2.99
CA LYS A 51 12.99 6.97 -3.17
C LYS A 51 13.54 7.73 -1.97
N PHE A 52 14.78 7.46 -1.61
CA PHE A 52 15.47 7.97 -0.43
C PHE A 52 16.91 8.35 -0.77
N ALA A 53 17.45 9.32 -0.03
CA ALA A 53 18.82 9.82 -0.27
C ALA A 53 19.92 8.81 0.09
N ASN A 54 19.64 7.87 1.00
CA ASN A 54 20.61 6.93 1.55
C ASN A 54 19.92 5.69 2.14
N TYR A 55 20.71 4.65 2.42
CA TYR A 55 20.20 3.33 2.78
C TYR A 55 19.56 3.27 4.19
N ASP A 56 20.07 4.04 5.15
CA ASP A 56 19.50 4.15 6.50
C ASP A 56 18.07 4.72 6.47
N LYS A 57 17.77 5.68 5.59
CA LYS A 57 16.39 6.15 5.37
C LYS A 57 15.52 5.08 4.71
N THR A 58 16.04 4.35 3.72
CA THR A 58 15.33 3.23 3.11
C THR A 58 14.93 2.19 4.18
N ILE A 59 15.87 1.79 5.05
CA ILE A 59 15.59 0.81 6.11
C ILE A 59 14.63 1.36 7.17
N SER A 60 14.73 2.64 7.51
CA SER A 60 13.78 3.29 8.42
C SER A 60 12.35 3.24 7.88
N PHE A 61 12.18 3.50 6.57
CA PHE A 61 10.91 3.36 5.89
C PHE A 61 10.41 1.91 5.90
N VAL A 62 11.26 0.94 5.55
CA VAL A 62 10.92 -0.50 5.56
C VAL A 62 10.41 -0.94 6.93
N ASN A 63 11.08 -0.55 8.01
CA ASN A 63 10.64 -0.89 9.37
C ASN A 63 9.28 -0.28 9.72
N ALA A 64 9.01 0.94 9.25
CA ALA A 64 7.73 1.59 9.49
C ALA A 64 6.60 0.92 8.67
N VAL A 65 6.87 0.50 7.43
CA VAL A 65 5.94 -0.31 6.64
C VAL A 65 5.69 -1.67 7.31
N ALA A 66 6.73 -2.33 7.83
CA ALA A 66 6.59 -3.59 8.55
C ALA A 66 5.69 -3.45 9.80
N TRP A 67 5.81 -2.34 10.53
CA TRP A 67 4.94 -2.07 11.67
C TRP A 67 3.48 -1.87 11.26
N ILE A 68 3.22 -1.19 10.14
CA ILE A 68 1.86 -1.06 9.58
C ILE A 68 1.33 -2.43 9.17
N ALA A 69 2.13 -3.22 8.44
CA ALA A 69 1.75 -4.54 7.96
C ALA A 69 1.34 -5.48 9.10
N GLU A 70 2.12 -5.53 10.18
CA GLU A 70 1.81 -6.33 11.37
C GLU A 70 0.56 -5.80 12.10
N SER A 71 0.41 -4.48 12.23
CA SER A 71 -0.75 -3.87 12.91
C SER A 71 -2.07 -4.14 12.18
N GLU A 72 -2.00 -4.35 10.87
CA GLU A 72 -3.14 -4.65 10.01
C GLU A 72 -3.27 -6.14 9.66
N ASP A 73 -2.33 -6.98 10.08
CA ASP A 73 -2.22 -8.38 9.64
C ASP A 73 -2.32 -8.53 8.11
N HIS A 74 -1.71 -7.60 7.38
CA HIS A 74 -1.76 -7.54 5.91
C HIS A 74 -0.41 -7.12 5.34
N HIS A 75 0.25 -8.05 4.67
CA HIS A 75 1.69 -7.97 4.40
C HIS A 75 1.98 -7.64 2.93
N PRO A 76 2.77 -6.60 2.62
CA PRO A 76 3.22 -6.33 1.27
C PRO A 76 4.43 -7.19 0.87
N ASP A 77 4.63 -7.34 -0.44
CA ASP A 77 5.94 -7.67 -0.99
C ASP A 77 6.81 -6.40 -1.01
N LEU A 78 8.01 -6.48 -0.44
CA LEU A 78 8.98 -5.38 -0.40
C LEU A 78 10.23 -5.70 -1.23
N VAL A 79 10.61 -4.79 -2.13
CA VAL A 79 11.88 -4.84 -2.85
C VAL A 79 12.77 -3.71 -2.34
N VAL A 80 13.82 -4.04 -1.61
CA VAL A 80 14.72 -3.07 -0.98
C VAL A 80 16.00 -2.92 -1.79
N GLN A 81 16.31 -1.70 -2.21
CA GLN A 81 17.50 -1.35 -2.99
C GLN A 81 18.21 -0.16 -2.36
N TYR A 82 19.42 0.16 -2.84
CA TYR A 82 20.12 1.36 -2.38
C TYR A 82 19.37 2.63 -2.80
N GLY A 83 18.81 3.35 -1.82
CA GLY A 83 18.06 4.58 -2.06
C GLY A 83 16.63 4.38 -2.58
N SER A 84 16.08 3.15 -2.58
CA SER A 84 14.67 2.94 -2.90
C SER A 84 14.05 1.72 -2.21
N CYS A 85 12.73 1.74 -2.07
CA CYS A 85 11.93 0.59 -1.67
C CYS A 85 10.67 0.53 -2.55
N GLY A 86 10.53 -0.57 -3.30
CA GLY A 86 9.28 -0.92 -3.96
C GLY A 86 8.34 -1.61 -2.98
N VAL A 87 7.09 -1.16 -2.91
CA VAL A 87 6.03 -1.76 -2.09
C VAL A 87 4.93 -2.25 -3.03
N LYS A 88 4.55 -3.51 -2.91
CA LYS A 88 3.44 -4.11 -3.66
C LYS A 88 2.46 -4.78 -2.70
N TYR A 89 1.18 -4.43 -2.81
CA TYR A 89 0.09 -5.05 -2.06
C TYR A 89 -0.82 -5.86 -2.98
N SER A 90 -1.16 -7.06 -2.53
CA SER A 90 -2.15 -7.97 -3.11
C SER A 90 -2.68 -8.86 -2.00
N THR A 91 -3.94 -9.29 -2.10
CA THR A 91 -4.56 -10.19 -1.13
C THR A 91 -4.47 -11.63 -1.64
N HIS A 92 -3.44 -12.36 -1.18
CA HIS A 92 -3.14 -13.72 -1.67
C HIS A 92 -4.29 -14.72 -1.51
N SER A 93 -5.07 -14.64 -0.43
CA SER A 93 -6.16 -15.58 -0.15
C SER A 93 -7.31 -15.53 -1.16
N ILE A 94 -7.45 -14.42 -1.88
CA ILE A 94 -8.47 -14.22 -2.92
C ILE A 94 -7.86 -14.04 -4.32
N GLY A 95 -6.53 -14.11 -4.44
CA GLY A 95 -5.82 -14.03 -5.72
C GLY A 95 -5.91 -12.68 -6.43
N GLY A 96 -6.10 -11.58 -5.70
CA GLY A 96 -6.23 -10.25 -6.30
C GLY A 96 -6.35 -9.13 -5.27
N LEU A 97 -6.86 -7.98 -5.70
CA LEU A 97 -7.02 -6.82 -4.83
C LEU A 97 -8.22 -6.95 -3.88
N SER A 98 -8.06 -6.47 -2.65
CA SER A 98 -9.12 -6.21 -1.68
C SER A 98 -9.02 -4.77 -1.16
N GLU A 99 -10.00 -4.33 -0.37
CA GLU A 99 -9.92 -3.01 0.28
C GLU A 99 -8.70 -2.91 1.23
N ASN A 100 -8.22 -4.02 1.80
CA ASN A 100 -7.08 -4.04 2.71
C ASN A 100 -5.80 -3.51 2.06
N ASP A 101 -5.60 -3.79 0.77
CA ASP A 101 -4.45 -3.31 0.00
C ASP A 101 -4.43 -1.77 -0.01
N PHE A 102 -5.58 -1.14 -0.22
CA PHE A 102 -5.73 0.31 -0.25
C PHE A 102 -5.70 0.95 1.15
N ILE A 103 -6.20 0.26 2.18
CA ILE A 103 -6.08 0.69 3.58
C ILE A 103 -4.60 0.82 3.96
N CYS A 104 -3.81 -0.22 3.70
CA CYS A 104 -2.38 -0.21 4.01
C CYS A 104 -1.63 0.85 3.20
N ALA A 105 -1.91 0.97 1.89
CA ALA A 105 -1.35 2.04 1.06
C ALA A 105 -1.66 3.44 1.62
N LYS A 106 -2.89 3.68 2.07
CA LYS A 106 -3.28 4.96 2.68
C LYS A 106 -2.51 5.25 3.96
N LYS A 107 -2.29 4.25 4.81
CA LYS A 107 -1.53 4.41 6.05
C LYS A 107 -0.06 4.75 5.76
N ILE A 108 0.52 4.16 4.72
CA ILE A 108 1.85 4.54 4.22
C ILE A 108 1.86 5.99 3.74
N ASP A 109 0.88 6.42 2.95
CA ASP A 109 0.81 7.81 2.46
C ASP A 109 0.79 8.82 3.62
N ASN A 110 -0.01 8.56 4.65
CA ASN A 110 -0.14 9.43 5.82
C ASN A 110 1.18 9.50 6.62
N MET A 111 1.87 8.36 6.79
CA MET A 111 3.18 8.29 7.44
C MET A 111 4.21 9.18 6.75
N ILE A 112 4.21 9.22 5.42
CA ILE A 112 5.18 9.97 4.62
C ILE A 112 4.86 11.46 4.62
N SER A 113 3.58 11.83 4.51
CA SER A 113 3.13 13.22 4.49
C SER A 113 3.53 14.00 5.76
N TRP A 114 3.88 13.32 6.85
CA TRP A 114 4.14 13.92 8.17
C TRP A 114 5.63 14.13 8.54
N GLY A 115 6.60 13.87 7.65
CA GLY A 115 7.98 14.33 7.91
C GLY A 115 9.15 13.50 7.38
N LEU A 116 8.91 12.49 6.54
CA LEU A 116 10.00 11.81 5.84
C LEU A 116 10.08 12.36 4.42
N LEU A 117 11.06 13.27 4.22
CA LEU A 117 11.42 13.87 2.94
C LEU A 117 11.49 12.82 1.82
N ILE A 118 10.40 12.61 1.08
CA ILE A 118 10.50 12.24 -0.32
C ILE A 118 10.93 13.52 -1.03
N THR A 119 12.24 13.70 -1.18
CA THR A 119 12.72 14.60 -2.22
C THR A 119 12.30 13.96 -3.54
N ALA A 120 11.26 14.51 -4.17
CA ALA A 120 11.11 14.41 -5.61
C ALA A 120 12.44 14.90 -6.21
N LEU A 121 13.12 14.02 -6.95
CA LEU A 121 14.12 14.45 -7.91
C LEU A 121 13.41 15.17 -9.05
#